data_AF-A0A512IZ03-F1
#
_entry.id   AF-A0A512IZ03-F1
#
_cell.length_a   1.000
_cell.length_b   1.000
_cell.length_c   1.000
_cell.angle_alpha   90.00
_cell.angle_beta   90.00
_cell.angle_gamma   90.00
#
_symmetry.space_group_name_H-M   'P 1'
#
loop_
_entity.id
_entity.type
_entity.pdbx_description
1 polymer ?
#
loop_
_entity_poly.entity_id
_entity_poly.type
_entity_poly.pdbx_seq_one_letter_code
_entity_poly.pdbx_strand_id
1 'polypeptide(L)'
;MRVVLRLAVVAWLGAGLAAGAEEPAPPRETAAKIAGLAGFVNLSCPDLRSDPVRLQAVMRSLGVEMADLELGRLRLSAQGYIEAYRRDVPRSCARAASLFGRDGTVIRGLVVPR
;
A
#
# COMPACT_ATOMS: atom_id res chain seq x y z
N MET A 1 -23.66 -13.39 -64.50
CA MET A 1 -23.48 -13.61 -63.05
C MET A 1 -22.35 -12.70 -62.57
N ARG A 2 -22.65 -11.72 -61.71
CA ARG A 2 -21.72 -10.72 -61.17
C ARG A 2 -21.40 -11.08 -59.73
N VAL A 3 -20.14 -11.29 -59.37
CA VAL A 3 -19.71 -11.19 -57.97
C VAL A 3 -18.44 -10.35 -57.94
N VAL A 4 -18.62 -9.11 -57.52
CA VAL A 4 -17.57 -8.13 -57.23
C VAL A 4 -17.21 -8.34 -55.76
N LEU A 5 -16.05 -8.93 -55.46
CA LEU A 5 -15.60 -9.09 -54.07
C LEU A 5 -14.90 -7.80 -53.64
N ARG A 6 -15.57 -7.06 -52.75
CA ARG A 6 -15.16 -5.76 -52.21
C ARG A 6 -14.13 -5.92 -51.09
N LEU A 7 -13.25 -4.92 -51.03
CA LEU A 7 -12.25 -4.60 -50.02
C LEU A 7 -12.79 -4.46 -48.57
N ALA A 8 -11.80 -4.49 -47.65
CA ALA A 8 -11.74 -3.89 -46.32
C ALA A 8 -12.32 -4.77 -45.18
N VAL A 9 -11.74 -4.84 -43.98
CA VAL A 9 -11.12 -3.79 -43.15
C VAL A 9 -10.08 -4.44 -42.24
N VAL A 10 -8.89 -3.82 -42.12
CA VAL A 10 -7.90 -4.12 -41.07
C VAL A 10 -8.44 -3.56 -39.75
N ALA A 11 -8.96 -4.42 -38.88
CA ALA A 11 -9.34 -4.04 -37.53
C ALA A 11 -8.12 -4.11 -36.62
N TRP A 12 -7.47 -2.96 -36.42
CA TRP A 12 -6.51 -2.74 -35.34
C TRP A 12 -7.23 -2.81 -33.99
N LEU A 13 -7.12 -3.95 -33.32
CA LEU A 13 -7.49 -4.11 -31.91
C LEU A 13 -6.45 -3.39 -31.03
N GLY A 14 -6.61 -2.08 -30.90
CA GLY A 14 -5.97 -1.30 -29.84
C GLY A 14 -6.64 -1.62 -28.50
N ALA A 15 -6.19 -2.69 -27.82
CA ALA A 15 -6.50 -2.92 -26.43
C ALA A 15 -5.69 -1.96 -25.57
N GLY A 16 -6.27 -0.78 -25.31
CA GLY A 16 -5.79 0.12 -24.28
C GLY A 16 -5.88 -0.57 -22.92
N LEU A 17 -4.73 -1.03 -22.40
CA LEU A 17 -4.56 -1.28 -20.98
C LEU A 17 -4.72 0.05 -20.26
N ALA A 18 -5.94 0.36 -19.84
CA ALA A 18 -6.16 1.31 -18.77
C ALA A 18 -5.50 0.73 -17.51
N ALA A 19 -4.30 1.21 -17.21
CA ALA A 19 -3.72 1.11 -15.88
C ALA A 19 -4.75 1.71 -14.92
N GLY A 20 -5.40 0.86 -14.13
CA GLY A 20 -6.29 1.30 -13.07
C GLY A 20 -5.48 2.16 -12.12
N ALA A 21 -5.65 3.48 -12.22
CA ALA A 21 -5.28 4.37 -11.13
C ALA A 21 -6.18 4.00 -9.96
N GLU A 22 -5.63 3.28 -8.98
CA GLU A 22 -6.31 2.99 -7.73
C GLU A 22 -6.70 4.34 -7.12
N GLU A 23 -8.01 4.63 -7.09
CA GLU A 23 -8.53 5.88 -6.50
C GLU A 23 -8.00 5.98 -5.06
N PRO A 24 -7.49 7.14 -4.62
CA PRO A 24 -6.82 7.22 -3.33
C PRO A 24 -7.77 6.80 -2.21
N ALA A 25 -7.36 5.76 -1.46
CA ALA A 25 -8.17 5.23 -0.37
C ALA A 25 -8.51 6.34 0.64
N PRO A 26 -9.71 6.29 1.27
CA PRO A 26 -10.10 7.26 2.28
C PRO A 26 -9.02 7.44 3.36
N PRO A 27 -8.81 8.64 3.93
CA PRO A 27 -7.71 8.92 4.86
C PRO A 27 -7.63 7.94 6.04
N ARG A 28 -8.78 7.53 6.60
CA ARG A 28 -8.84 6.54 7.69
C ARG A 28 -8.42 5.14 7.27
N GLU A 29 -8.75 4.70 6.06
CA GLU A 29 -8.30 3.40 5.56
C GLU A 29 -6.79 3.42 5.29
N THR A 30 -6.30 4.51 4.69
CA THR A 30 -4.86 4.75 4.51
C THR A 30 -4.12 4.73 5.86
N ALA A 31 -4.68 5.37 6.90
CA ALA A 31 -4.12 5.32 8.25
C ALA A 31 -4.08 3.90 8.80
N ALA A 32 -5.16 3.11 8.64
CA ALA A 32 -5.20 1.71 9.07
C ALA A 32 -4.12 0.87 8.38
N LYS A 33 -3.94 1.05 7.07
CA LYS A 33 -2.93 0.33 6.27
C LYS A 33 -1.52 0.66 6.73
N ILE A 34 -1.23 1.94 6.97
CA ILE A 34 0.09 2.40 7.43
C ILE A 34 0.36 1.93 8.87
N ALA A 35 -0.62 2.03 9.77
CA ALA A 35 -0.52 1.53 11.13
C ALA A 35 -0.29 0.01 11.16
N GLY A 36 -1.02 -0.73 10.32
CA GLY A 36 -0.85 -2.17 10.16
C GLY A 36 0.53 -2.54 9.61
N LEU A 37 1.07 -1.78 8.65
CA LEU A 37 2.43 -1.97 8.16
C LEU A 37 3.46 -1.74 9.28
N ALA A 38 3.33 -0.64 10.03
CA ALA A 38 4.24 -0.34 11.15
C ALA A 38 4.21 -1.42 12.23
N GLY A 39 3.01 -1.87 12.61
CA GLY A 39 2.83 -2.99 13.54
C GLY A 39 3.45 -4.29 13.02
N PHE A 40 3.21 -4.64 11.75
CA PHE A 40 3.83 -5.80 11.12
C PHE A 40 5.36 -5.72 11.14
N VAL A 41 5.94 -4.59 10.73
CA VAL A 41 7.40 -4.40 10.71
C VAL A 41 7.99 -4.60 12.11
N ASN A 42 7.38 -3.99 13.13
CA ASN A 42 7.86 -4.09 14.51
C ASN A 42 7.79 -5.51 15.09
N LEU A 43 6.80 -6.31 14.65
CA LEU A 43 6.52 -7.65 15.18
C LEU A 43 7.20 -8.77 14.40
N SER A 44 7.50 -8.56 13.11
CA SER A 44 7.83 -9.67 12.19
C SER A 44 9.09 -9.45 11.36
N CYS A 45 9.64 -8.23 11.29
CA CYS A 45 10.89 -7.98 10.58
C CYS A 45 12.04 -7.84 11.58
N PRO A 46 13.00 -8.80 11.63
CA PRO A 46 14.03 -8.83 12.68
C PRO A 46 14.95 -7.61 12.65
N ASP A 47 15.35 -7.17 11.45
CA ASP A 47 16.34 -6.09 11.27
C ASP A 47 15.71 -4.70 11.09
N LEU A 48 14.39 -4.61 11.17
CA LEU A 48 13.64 -3.38 10.89
C LEU A 48 12.75 -3.00 12.08
N ARG A 49 12.41 -1.71 12.13
CA ARG A 49 11.36 -1.15 12.96
C ARG A 49 10.70 0.02 12.26
N SER A 50 9.50 0.41 12.69
CA SER A 50 8.90 1.67 12.29
C SER A 50 9.51 2.83 13.09
N ASP A 51 9.69 3.99 12.47
CA ASP A 51 10.03 5.21 13.19
C ASP A 51 8.77 5.81 13.86
N PRO A 52 8.72 5.92 15.20
CA PRO A 52 7.51 6.33 15.91
C PRO A 52 7.16 7.81 15.68
N VAL A 53 8.17 8.68 15.54
CA VAL A 53 7.96 10.11 15.31
C VAL A 53 7.40 10.34 13.91
N ARG A 54 7.93 9.63 12.91
CA ARG A 54 7.46 9.65 11.54
C ARG A 54 6.05 9.10 11.42
N LEU A 55 5.77 7.96 12.07
CA LEU A 55 4.44 7.37 12.08
C LEU A 55 3.40 8.34 12.66
N GLN A 56 3.68 8.96 13.81
CA GLN A 56 2.78 9.94 14.42
C GLN A 56 2.54 11.15 13.51
N ALA A 57 3.58 11.66 12.84
CA ALA A 57 3.44 12.76 11.89
C ALA A 57 2.52 12.39 10.71
N VAL A 58 2.65 11.17 10.19
CA VAL A 58 1.79 10.67 9.10
C VAL A 58 0.35 10.53 9.56
N MET A 59 0.10 9.94 10.74
CA MET A 59 -1.28 9.79 11.26
C MET A 59 -1.97 11.15 11.41
N ARG A 60 -1.27 12.14 11.98
CA ARG A 60 -1.79 13.51 12.09
C ARG A 60 -2.09 14.15 10.73
N SER A 61 -1.24 13.92 9.71
CA SER A 61 -1.50 14.41 8.35
C SER A 61 -2.73 13.79 7.70
N LEU A 62 -3.17 12.62 8.17
CA LEU A 62 -4.38 11.92 7.74
C LEU A 62 -5.60 12.25 8.62
N GLY A 63 -5.46 13.16 9.60
CA GLY A 63 -6.52 13.52 10.53
C GLY A 63 -6.86 12.40 11.52
N VAL A 64 -5.89 11.55 11.86
CA VAL A 64 -6.03 10.43 12.79
C VAL A 64 -5.08 10.62 13.96
N GLU A 65 -5.58 10.46 15.18
CA GLU A 65 -4.75 10.47 16.38
C GLU A 65 -4.25 9.05 16.68
N MET A 66 -3.07 8.92 17.29
CA MET A 66 -2.51 7.60 17.63
C MET A 66 -3.45 6.78 18.53
N ALA A 67 -4.19 7.45 19.41
CA ALA A 67 -5.17 6.80 20.28
C ALA A 67 -6.32 6.13 19.51
N ASP A 68 -6.65 6.60 18.30
CA ASP A 68 -7.67 5.98 17.44
C ASP A 68 -7.23 4.60 16.94
N LEU A 69 -5.92 4.32 16.90
CA LEU A 69 -5.37 3.03 16.49
C LEU A 69 -5.46 1.97 17.60
N GLU A 70 -5.70 2.38 18.84
CA GLU A 70 -5.74 1.48 20.00
C GLU A 70 -7.13 0.90 20.26
N LEU A 71 -8.18 1.44 19.65
CA LEU A 71 -9.57 1.08 19.93
C LEU A 71 -10.45 1.01 18.68
N GLY A 72 -11.59 0.32 18.80
CA GLY A 72 -12.66 0.34 17.80
C GLY A 72 -12.28 -0.20 16.41
N ARG A 73 -12.99 0.29 15.39
CA ARG A 73 -12.90 -0.22 14.00
C ARG A 73 -11.53 0.01 13.37
N LEU A 74 -10.89 1.15 13.64
CA LEU A 74 -9.62 1.49 13.02
C LEU A 74 -8.50 0.54 13.45
N ARG A 75 -8.46 0.20 14.74
CA ARG A 75 -7.60 -0.87 15.27
C ARG A 75 -7.82 -2.20 14.57
N LEU A 76 -9.09 -2.62 14.42
CA LEU A 76 -9.43 -3.89 13.77
C LEU A 76 -8.97 -3.91 12.30
N SER A 77 -9.14 -2.80 11.57
CA SER A 77 -8.63 -2.67 10.22
C SER A 77 -7.09 -2.76 10.16
N ALA A 78 -6.39 -2.06 11.07
CA ALA A 78 -4.92 -2.14 11.15
C ALA A 78 -4.44 -3.57 11.46
N GLN A 79 -5.12 -4.29 12.36
CA GLN A 79 -4.85 -5.70 12.63
C GLN A 79 -5.06 -6.59 11.40
N GLY A 80 -6.13 -6.35 10.63
CA GLY A 80 -6.35 -7.05 9.36
C GLY A 80 -5.20 -6.86 8.38
N TYR A 81 -4.62 -5.66 8.29
CA TYR A 81 -3.43 -5.42 7.48
C TYR A 81 -2.17 -6.11 8.03
N ILE A 82 -1.98 -6.17 9.35
CA ILE A 82 -0.88 -6.96 9.95
C ILE A 82 -0.95 -8.41 9.47
N GLU A 83 -2.12 -9.04 9.62
CA GLU A 83 -2.32 -10.42 9.18
C GLU A 83 -2.16 -10.58 7.66
N ALA A 84 -2.54 -9.56 6.88
CA ALA A 84 -2.31 -9.56 5.45
C ALA A 84 -0.82 -9.58 5.08
N TYR A 85 0.01 -8.80 5.76
CA TYR A 85 1.47 -8.76 5.54
C TYR A 85 2.17 -10.02 6.04
N ARG A 86 1.67 -10.63 7.11
CA ARG A 86 2.20 -11.89 7.68
C ARG A 86 2.11 -13.09 6.75
N ARG A 87 1.26 -13.04 5.72
CA ARG A 87 1.15 -14.11 4.71
C ARG A 87 2.47 -14.43 3.98
N ASP A 88 3.35 -13.44 3.83
CA ASP A 88 4.69 -13.60 3.26
C ASP A 88 5.64 -12.61 3.93
N VAL A 89 6.18 -13.02 5.08
CA VAL A 89 7.02 -12.17 5.92
C VAL A 89 8.27 -11.70 5.17
N PRO A 90 9.09 -12.57 4.54
CA PRO A 90 10.32 -12.12 3.87
C PRO A 90 10.04 -11.08 2.79
N ARG A 91 9.03 -11.33 1.93
CA ARG A 91 8.68 -10.40 0.86
C ARG A 91 8.09 -9.10 1.39
N SER A 92 7.27 -9.16 2.42
CA SER A 92 6.67 -7.96 3.02
C SER A 92 7.72 -7.10 3.72
N CYS A 93 8.68 -7.69 4.43
CA CYS A 93 9.80 -6.95 5.02
C CYS A 93 10.68 -6.29 3.96
N ALA A 94 11.02 -7.00 2.88
CA ALA A 94 11.78 -6.44 1.77
C ALA A 94 11.04 -5.26 1.10
N ARG A 95 9.72 -5.40 0.88
CA ARG A 95 8.90 -4.31 0.35
C ARG A 95 8.78 -3.12 1.31
N ALA A 96 8.65 -3.37 2.61
CA ALA A 96 8.61 -2.32 3.63
C ALA A 96 9.91 -1.49 3.59
N ALA A 97 11.07 -2.14 3.57
CA ALA A 97 12.36 -1.46 3.45
C ALA A 97 12.48 -0.66 2.14
N SER A 98 12.09 -1.25 1.01
CA SER A 98 12.20 -0.60 -0.30
C SER A 98 11.30 0.63 -0.46
N LEU A 99 10.06 0.57 0.02
CA LEU A 99 9.07 1.63 -0.20
C LEU A 99 9.05 2.70 0.90
N PHE A 100 9.39 2.30 2.12
CA PHE A 100 9.24 3.13 3.33
C PHE A 100 10.57 3.36 4.06
N GLY A 101 11.67 2.80 3.56
CA GLY A 101 13.02 3.09 4.01
C GLY A 101 13.42 4.56 3.83
N ARG A 102 14.65 4.90 4.23
CA ARG A 102 15.19 6.27 4.07
C ARG A 102 15.09 6.77 2.63
N ASP A 103 15.43 5.90 1.68
CA ASP A 103 15.43 6.19 0.24
C ASP A 103 14.14 5.76 -0.46
N GLY A 104 13.10 5.43 0.32
CA GLY A 104 11.81 4.98 -0.20
C GLY A 104 11.05 6.05 -0.99
N THR A 105 9.98 5.62 -1.65
CA THR A 105 9.16 6.48 -2.52
C THR A 105 7.80 6.83 -1.96
N VAL A 106 7.32 6.10 -0.93
CA VAL A 106 5.95 6.28 -0.41
C VAL A 106 5.93 7.19 0.81
N ILE A 107 6.51 6.73 1.93
CA ILE A 107 6.73 7.56 3.12
C ILE A 107 8.17 7.33 3.57
N ARG A 108 9.05 8.21 3.12
CA ARG A 108 10.48 8.15 3.44
C ARG A 108 10.72 8.12 4.95
N GLY A 109 11.59 7.20 5.36
CA GLY A 109 12.04 7.05 6.75
C GLY A 109 10.98 6.54 7.71
N LEU A 110 9.83 6.03 7.22
CA LEU A 110 8.84 5.40 8.11
C LEU A 110 9.34 4.04 8.62
N VAL A 111 10.12 3.32 7.82
CA VAL A 111 10.79 2.08 8.21
C VAL A 111 12.28 2.34 8.29
N VAL A 112 12.91 1.94 9.40
CA VAL A 112 14.33 2.17 9.67
C VAL A 112 14.98 0.88 10.16
N PRO A 113 16.31 0.73 10.01
CA PRO A 113 17.04 -0.33 10.69
C PRO A 113 16.80 -0.28 12.20
N ARG A 114 16.75 -1.46 12.82
CA ARG A 114 16.70 -1.59 14.27
C ARG A 114 18.01 -1.14 14.93
#